data_AF-A0A8J5SU78-F1
#
_entry.id   AF-A0A8J5SU78-F1
#
_cell.length_a   1.000
_cell.length_b   1.000
_cell.length_c   1.000
_cell.angle_alpha   90.00
_cell.angle_beta   90.00
_cell.angle_gamma   90.00
#
_symmetry.space_group_name_H-M   'P 1'
#
loop_
_entity.id
_entity.type
_entity.pdbx_description
1 polymer ?
#
loop_
_entity_poly.entity_id
_entity_poly.type
_entity_poly.pdbx_seq_one_letter_code
_entity_poly.pdbx_strand_id
1 'polypeptide(L)'
;MLLDNTLGQTRFDGGYVHNGLLKAAEWLFDAECDVLRDLLERNPGYTLTFAGHSLGSGVVAMLALVAVHNRDRLGGIERKRIRCALPWHLPGYLM
;
A
#
# COMPACT_ATOMS: atom_id res chain seq x y z
N MET A 1 12.61 3.69 12.45
CA MET A 1 12.44 2.27 12.82
C MET A 1 13.13 1.43 11.76
N LEU A 2 14.30 0.90 12.07
CA LEU A 2 15.13 0.13 11.14
C LEU A 2 15.80 -1.00 11.92
N LEU A 3 15.01 -1.94 12.44
CA LEU A 3 15.51 -3.15 13.11
C LEU A 3 14.35 -4.13 13.34
N ASP A 4 13.99 -4.86 12.29
CA ASP A 4 13.47 -6.22 12.41
C ASP A 4 14.25 -7.07 11.40
N ASN A 5 15.38 -7.64 11.86
CA ASN A 5 16.32 -8.46 11.06
C ASN A 5 16.06 -9.96 11.25
N THR A 6 14.85 -10.32 11.64
CA THR A 6 14.39 -11.71 11.50
C THR A 6 13.98 -11.90 10.04
N LEU A 7 14.61 -12.84 9.32
CA LEU A 7 14.23 -13.29 7.97
C LEU A 7 12.88 -14.02 8.01
N GLY A 8 11.86 -13.38 8.59
CA GLY A 8 10.53 -13.91 8.77
C GLY A 8 9.73 -13.65 7.50
N GLN A 9 9.40 -14.72 6.78
CA GLN A 9 8.26 -14.67 5.88
C GLN A 9 7.00 -14.96 6.70
N THR A 10 5.92 -14.24 6.43
CA THR A 10 4.60 -14.51 7.00
C THR A 10 3.61 -14.81 5.89
N ARG A 11 2.55 -15.57 6.19
CA ARG A 11 1.51 -15.87 5.21
C ARG A 11 0.57 -14.68 5.06
N PHE A 12 0.33 -14.25 3.82
CA PHE A 12 -0.64 -13.21 3.49
C PHE A 12 -1.30 -13.55 2.15
N ASP A 13 -2.63 -13.54 2.11
CA ASP A 13 -3.46 -13.84 0.93
C ASP A 13 -3.04 -15.11 0.16
N GLY A 14 -2.71 -16.18 0.90
CA GLY A 14 -2.29 -17.47 0.34
C GLY A 14 -0.82 -17.54 -0.12
N GLY A 15 -0.07 -16.44 -0.05
CA GLY A 15 1.37 -16.38 -0.35
C GLY A 15 2.24 -16.11 0.88
N TYR A 16 3.55 -15.98 0.67
CA TYR A 16 4.52 -15.60 1.70
C TYR A 16 5.09 -14.20 1.42
N VAL A 17 5.11 -13.33 2.44
CA VAL A 17 5.57 -11.94 2.34
C VAL A 17 6.59 -11.62 3.43
N HIS A 18 7.45 -10.62 3.20
CA HIS A 18 8.43 -10.18 4.20
C HIS A 18 7.73 -9.55 5.41
N ASN A 19 7.89 -10.13 6.59
CA ASN A 19 7.19 -9.73 7.83
C ASN A 19 7.34 -8.24 8.14
N GLY A 20 8.56 -7.69 8.04
CA GLY A 20 8.80 -6.27 8.28
C GLY A 20 8.07 -5.33 7.32
N LEU A 21 7.89 -5.72 6.05
CA LEU A 21 7.17 -4.90 5.07
C LEU A 21 5.67 -4.95 5.32
N LEU A 22 5.14 -6.13 5.64
CA LEU A 22 3.73 -6.30 5.97
C LEU A 22 3.36 -5.51 7.22
N LYS A 23 4.11 -5.66 8.32
CA LYS A 23 3.87 -4.92 9.56
C LYS A 23 3.92 -3.41 9.35
N ALA A 24 4.87 -2.92 8.56
CA ALA A 24 4.97 -1.49 8.26
C ALA A 24 3.77 -0.99 7.46
N ALA A 25 3.29 -1.78 6.50
CA ALA A 25 2.11 -1.48 5.71
C ALA A 25 0.82 -1.52 6.55
N GLU A 26 0.64 -2.52 7.41
CA GLU A 26 -0.50 -2.62 8.33
C GLU A 26 -0.53 -1.44 9.30
N TRP A 27 0.62 -1.12 9.91
CA TRP A 27 0.75 0.03 10.81
C TRP A 27 0.37 1.34 10.12
N LEU A 28 0.87 1.56 8.90
CA LEU A 28 0.57 2.76 8.13
C LEU A 28 -0.91 2.81 7.70
N PHE A 29 -1.47 1.66 7.31
CA PHE A 29 -2.89 1.56 6.97
C PHE A 29 -3.75 1.92 8.16
N ASP A 30 -3.50 1.34 9.34
CA ASP A 30 -4.29 1.62 10.54
C ASP A 30 -4.18 3.07 10.99
N ALA A 31 -3.00 3.69 10.86
CA ALA A 31 -2.80 5.10 11.20
C ALA A 31 -3.57 6.06 10.29
N GLU A 32 -3.70 5.75 8.99
CA GLU A 32 -4.23 6.67 7.98
C GLU A 32 -5.60 6.26 7.42
N CYS A 33 -6.14 5.11 7.81
CA CYS A 33 -7.35 4.51 7.21
C CYS A 33 -8.55 5.46 7.22
N ASP A 34 -8.78 6.15 8.34
CA ASP A 34 -9.92 7.07 8.48
C ASP A 34 -9.77 8.29 7.55
N VAL A 35 -8.55 8.84 7.44
CA VAL A 35 -8.26 9.95 6.52
C VAL A 35 -8.47 9.51 5.07
N LEU A 36 -7.98 8.32 4.70
CA LEU A 36 -8.16 7.78 3.35
C LEU A 36 -9.63 7.53 3.03
N ARG A 37 -10.41 6.98 3.96
CA ARG A 37 -11.86 6.78 3.81
C ARG A 37 -12.55 8.13 3.57
N ASP A 38 -12.34 9.09 4.45
CA ASP A 38 -12.98 10.41 4.38
C ASP A 38 -12.66 11.12 3.05
N LEU A 39 -11.42 11.01 2.55
CA LEU A 39 -11.04 11.55 1.24
C LEU A 39 -11.74 10.85 0.08
N LEU A 40 -11.88 9.52 0.13
CA LEU A 40 -12.54 8.74 -0.92
C LEU A 40 -14.05 8.97 -0.97
N GLU A 41 -14.69 9.15 0.19
CA GLU A 41 -16.11 9.48 0.30
C GLU A 41 -16.41 10.88 -0.22
N ARG A 42 -15.55 11.86 0.10
CA ARG A 42 -15.68 13.25 -0.40
C ARG A 42 -15.38 13.39 -1.89
N ASN A 43 -14.60 12.47 -2.46
CA ASN A 43 -14.16 12.51 -3.86
C ASN A 43 -14.57 11.23 -4.60
N PRO A 44 -15.89 11.02 -4.83
CA PRO A 44 -16.37 9.83 -5.52
C PRO A 44 -15.76 9.75 -6.93
N GLY A 45 -15.35 8.54 -7.34
CA GLY A 45 -14.73 8.27 -8.64
C GLY A 45 -13.20 8.37 -8.69
N TYR A 46 -12.55 8.98 -7.70
CA TYR A 46 -11.09 9.15 -7.69
C TYR A 46 -10.33 7.83 -7.47
N THR A 47 -9.09 7.73 -7.93
CA THR A 47 -8.25 6.56 -7.64
C THR A 47 -7.38 6.78 -6.42
N LEU A 48 -7.18 5.75 -5.60
CA LEU A 48 -6.19 5.73 -4.52
C LEU A 48 -4.87 5.15 -5.06
N THR A 49 -3.84 5.98 -5.22
CA THR A 49 -2.54 5.53 -5.72
C THR A 49 -1.48 5.67 -4.61
N PHE A 50 -0.88 4.56 -4.21
CA PHE A 50 0.27 4.56 -3.31
C PHE A 50 1.57 4.63 -4.12
N ALA A 51 2.50 5.48 -3.71
CA ALA A 51 3.79 5.63 -4.36
C ALA A 51 4.93 5.66 -3.34
N GLY A 52 6.04 4.99 -3.64
CA GLY A 52 7.16 4.88 -2.71
C GLY A 52 8.45 4.45 -3.40
N HIS A 53 9.59 4.98 -2.95
CA HIS A 53 10.92 4.74 -3.52
C HIS A 53 11.79 3.89 -2.58
N SER A 54 12.77 3.16 -3.13
CA SER A 54 13.69 2.30 -2.36
C SER A 54 12.93 1.34 -1.44
N LEU A 55 13.25 1.27 -0.13
CA LEU A 55 12.50 0.46 0.85
C LEU A 55 10.99 0.81 0.86
N GLY A 56 10.67 2.08 0.64
CA GLY A 56 9.29 2.55 0.54
C GLY A 56 8.52 1.87 -0.59
N SER A 57 9.18 1.44 -1.68
CA SER A 57 8.55 0.67 -2.75
C SER A 57 7.98 -0.66 -2.25
N GLY A 58 8.71 -1.36 -1.38
CA GLY A 58 8.25 -2.61 -0.77
C GLY A 58 7.08 -2.38 0.19
N VAL A 59 7.14 -1.31 0.98
CA VAL A 59 6.06 -0.95 1.92
C VAL A 59 4.79 -0.56 1.17
N VAL A 60 4.86 0.28 0.13
CA VAL A 60 3.65 0.69 -0.62
C VAL A 60 3.04 -0.43 -1.44
N ALA A 61 3.87 -1.38 -1.92
CA ALA A 61 3.36 -2.58 -2.57
C ALA A 61 2.53 -3.43 -1.59
N MET A 62 3.01 -3.61 -0.35
CA MET A 62 2.24 -4.31 0.69
C MET A 62 1.02 -3.49 1.13
N LEU A 63 1.14 -2.16 1.26
CA LEU A 63 0.03 -1.27 1.62
C LEU A 63 -1.10 -1.34 0.60
N ALA A 64 -0.78 -1.43 -0.69
CA ALA A 64 -1.78 -1.61 -1.73
C ALA A 64 -2.55 -2.94 -1.57
N LEU A 65 -1.87 -4.03 -1.20
CA LEU A 65 -2.51 -5.32 -0.93
C LEU A 65 -3.38 -5.26 0.33
N VAL A 66 -2.88 -4.67 1.42
CA VAL A 66 -3.64 -4.47 2.66
C VAL A 66 -4.90 -3.64 2.40
N ALA A 67 -4.79 -2.55 1.63
CA ALA A 67 -5.92 -1.71 1.25
C ALA A 67 -6.95 -2.46 0.38
N VAL A 68 -6.50 -3.33 -0.53
CA VAL A 68 -7.38 -4.17 -1.36
C VAL A 68 -8.10 -5.24 -0.53
N HIS A 69 -7.45 -5.78 0.49
CA HIS A 69 -8.04 -6.75 1.42
C HIS A 69 -9.07 -6.09 2.36
N ASN A 70 -8.83 -4.84 2.77
CA ASN A 70 -9.64 -4.10 3.75
C ASN A 70 -10.47 -2.97 3.10
N ARG A 71 -11.05 -3.21 1.90
CA ARG A 71 -11.78 -2.17 1.13
C ARG A 71 -13.02 -1.65 1.84
N ASP A 72 -13.65 -2.48 2.68
CA ASP A 72 -14.76 -2.10 3.55
C ASP A 72 -14.38 -0.96 4.50
N ARG A 73 -13.15 -0.97 5.03
CA ARG A 73 -12.63 0.12 5.88
C ARG A 73 -12.35 1.42 5.10
N LEU A 74 -12.25 1.33 3.77
CA LEU A 74 -12.04 2.46 2.86
C LEU A 74 -13.33 2.89 2.13
N GLY A 75 -14.49 2.75 2.78
CA GLY A 75 -15.77 3.17 2.21
C GLY A 75 -16.22 2.32 1.01
N GLY A 76 -15.74 1.07 0.92
CA GLY A 76 -16.14 0.14 -0.14
C GLY A 76 -15.55 0.43 -1.52
N ILE A 77 -14.41 1.14 -1.60
CA ILE A 77 -13.73 1.44 -2.87
C ILE A 77 -13.60 0.18 -3.77
N GLU A 78 -13.88 0.34 -5.06
CA GLU A 78 -13.70 -0.73 -6.04
C GLU A 78 -12.22 -1.10 -6.17
N ARG A 79 -11.90 -2.41 -6.22
CA ARG A 79 -10.52 -2.90 -6.35
C ARG A 79 -9.74 -2.25 -7.49
N LYS A 80 -10.37 -2.03 -8.66
CA LYS A 80 -9.74 -1.41 -9.85
C LYS A 80 -9.28 0.04 -9.65
N ARG A 81 -9.73 0.70 -8.58
CA ARG A 81 -9.37 2.09 -8.24
C ARG A 81 -8.20 2.20 -7.26
N ILE A 82 -7.71 1.08 -6.71
CA ILE A 82 -6.50 1.05 -5.90
C ILE A 82 -5.30 0.73 -6.79
N ARG A 83 -4.26 1.55 -6.73
CA ARG A 83 -3.06 1.47 -7.58
C ARG A 83 -1.79 1.59 -6.74
N CYS A 84 -0.71 0.99 -7.25
CA CYS A 84 0.63 1.10 -6.68
C CYS A 84 1.60 1.52 -7.78
N ALA A 85 2.38 2.58 -7.55
CA ALA A 85 3.39 3.08 -8.46
C ALA A 85 4.77 3.02 -7.79
N LEU A 86 5.67 2.24 -8.37
CA LEU A 86 7.06 2.11 -7.92
C LEU A 86 7.94 2.88 -8.92
N PRO A 87 8.39 4.10 -8.61
CA PRO A 87 9.25 4.88 -9.50
C PRO A 87 10.63 4.23 -9.58
N TRP A 88 10.77 3.24 -10.45
CA TRP A 88 12.07 2.70 -10.90
C TRP A 88 12.21 2.60 -12.42
N HIS A 89 11.23 3.10 -13.19
CA HIS A 89 11.41 3.44 -14.59
C HIS A 89 10.47 4.61 -14.96
N LEU A 90 10.87 5.84 -14.63
CA LEU A 90 10.62 6.92 -15.58
C LEU A 90 11.65 6.66 -16.70
N PRO A 91 11.24 6.37 -17.96
CA PRO A 91 12.20 6.39 -19.05
C PRO A 91 12.83 7.78 -19.04
N GLY A 92 14.15 7.82 -18.92
CA GLY A 92 14.90 9.07 -19.00
C GLY A 92 14.55 9.81 -20.30
N TYR A 93 14.55 11.14 -20.23
CA TYR A 93 14.61 12.04 -21.37
C TYR A 93 13.49 11.88 -22.42
N LEU A 94 12.44 12.70 -22.26
CA LEU A 94 11.83 13.40 -23.40
C LEU A 94 12.27 14.87 -23.29
N MET A 95 13.40 15.18 -23.92
CA MET A 95 13.76 16.49 -24.44
C MET A 95 14.06 16.30 -25.93
#